data_AF-A0A3E3IZ53-F1
#
_entry.id   AF-A0A3E3IZ53-F1
#
_cell.length_a   1.000
_cell.length_b   1.000
_cell.length_c   1.000
_cell.angle_alpha   90.00
_cell.angle_beta   90.00
_cell.angle_gamma   90.00
#
_symmetry.space_group_name_H-M   'P 1'
#
loop_
_entity.id
_entity.type
_entity.pdbx_description
1 polymer ?
#
loop_
_entity_poly.entity_id
_entity_poly.type
_entity_poly.pdbx_seq_one_letter_code
_entity_poly.pdbx_strand_id
1 'polypeptide(L)'
;MVPGVDTGYDATGEEVYRNNGLRIVAKTILEDSSEYSSDMYVLMLAENTSGRTLTIDDTYDSLSVNGYMTDYSFYSAELADGESAALEIRLQESSLEENQIASVSDISEIEVGFEIKADRDIIDEPTVLIQFDS
;
A
#
# COMPACT_ATOMS: atom_id res chain seq x y z
N MET A 1 11.58 11.73 -30.27
CA MET A 1 10.50 12.31 -29.46
C MET A 1 9.19 11.98 -30.17
N VAL A 2 8.35 11.13 -29.58
CA VAL A 2 7.03 10.80 -30.13
C VAL A 2 6.02 11.81 -29.54
N PRO A 3 5.32 12.61 -30.34
CA PRO A 3 4.32 13.54 -29.82
C PRO A 3 3.08 12.77 -29.36
N GLY A 4 2.60 13.02 -28.14
CA GLY A 4 1.27 12.57 -27.67
C GLY A 4 1.24 11.42 -26.67
N VAL A 5 2.37 11.01 -26.07
CA VAL A 5 2.31 10.23 -24.83
C VAL A 5 2.08 11.22 -23.70
N ASP A 6 0.86 11.27 -23.22
CA ASP A 6 0.59 11.74 -21.86
C ASP A 6 1.30 10.75 -20.92
N THR A 7 2.44 11.15 -20.35
CA THR A 7 3.12 10.39 -19.31
C THR A 7 2.44 10.59 -17.95
N GLY A 8 1.19 11.05 -17.94
CA GLY A 8 0.35 11.12 -16.75
C GLY A 8 0.32 9.77 -16.05
N TYR A 9 0.97 9.73 -14.89
CA TYR A 9 0.79 8.63 -13.96
C TYR A 9 -0.72 8.47 -13.71
N ASP A 10 -1.21 7.24 -13.71
CA ASP A 10 -2.62 6.97 -13.41
C ASP A 10 -2.94 7.44 -11.99
N ALA A 11 -3.54 8.62 -11.85
CA ALA A 11 -3.88 9.19 -10.54
C ALA A 11 -5.19 8.64 -9.95
N THR A 12 -5.85 7.68 -10.61
CA THR A 12 -7.07 7.03 -10.10
C THR A 12 -6.78 6.23 -8.83
N GLY A 13 -7.80 5.94 -8.02
CA GLY A 13 -7.65 5.25 -6.74
C GLY A 13 -8.13 6.09 -5.56
N GLU A 14 -8.03 5.52 -4.36
CA GLU A 14 -8.47 6.13 -3.11
C GLU A 14 -7.28 6.79 -2.42
N GLU A 15 -7.36 8.10 -2.14
CA GLU A 15 -6.37 8.77 -1.29
C GLU A 15 -6.59 8.38 0.17
N VAL A 16 -5.69 7.55 0.70
CA VAL A 16 -5.81 7.00 2.05
C VAL A 16 -4.97 7.75 3.08
N TYR A 17 -4.00 8.56 2.62
CA TYR A 17 -3.21 9.40 3.49
C TYR A 17 -2.64 10.63 2.76
N ARG A 18 -2.66 11.78 3.44
CA ARG A 18 -2.03 13.02 2.99
C ARG A 18 -1.59 13.86 4.19
N ASN A 19 -0.29 13.86 4.48
CA ASN A 19 0.28 14.73 5.49
C ASN A 19 1.79 14.93 5.26
N ASN A 20 2.39 15.98 5.81
CA ASN A 20 3.83 16.24 5.76
C ASN A 20 4.46 16.22 4.35
N GLY A 21 3.68 16.55 3.31
CA GLY A 21 4.11 16.51 1.91
C GLY A 21 4.15 15.11 1.29
N LEU A 22 3.79 14.07 2.04
CA LEU A 22 3.56 12.72 1.54
C LEU A 22 2.08 12.53 1.21
N ARG A 23 1.81 11.87 0.09
CA ARG A 23 0.49 11.39 -0.31
C ARG A 23 0.58 9.89 -0.60
N ILE A 24 -0.37 9.11 -0.08
CA ILE A 24 -0.51 7.68 -0.39
C ILE A 24 -1.90 7.44 -1.00
N VAL A 25 -1.92 6.74 -2.13
CA VAL A 25 -3.14 6.38 -2.88
C VAL A 25 -3.21 4.87 -3.01
N ALA A 26 -4.27 4.26 -2.47
CA ALA A 26 -4.59 2.87 -2.74
C ALA A 26 -5.10 2.71 -4.18
N LYS A 27 -4.57 1.73 -4.91
CA LYS A 27 -4.82 1.59 -6.35
C LYS A 27 -5.73 0.39 -6.63
N THR A 28 -5.29 -0.80 -6.25
CA THR A 28 -6.00 -2.07 -6.48
C THR A 28 -5.43 -3.15 -5.59
N ILE A 29 -6.14 -4.27 -5.52
CA ILE A 29 -5.62 -5.55 -5.04
C ILE A 29 -5.60 -6.54 -6.21
N LEU A 30 -4.62 -7.44 -6.23
CA LEU A 30 -4.44 -8.46 -7.26
C LEU A 30 -4.17 -9.82 -6.62
N GLU A 31 -4.69 -10.88 -7.22
CA GLU A 31 -4.31 -12.26 -6.90
C GLU A 31 -2.94 -12.57 -7.53
N ASP A 32 -2.15 -13.42 -6.87
CA ASP A 32 -0.95 -13.97 -7.49
C ASP A 32 -1.33 -14.69 -8.80
N SER A 33 -0.56 -14.42 -9.85
CA SER A 33 -0.79 -15.03 -11.17
C SER A 33 -0.39 -16.52 -11.22
N SER A 34 0.37 -16.99 -10.24
CA SER A 34 0.84 -18.37 -10.12
C SER A 34 -0.28 -19.29 -9.64
N GLU A 35 -0.46 -20.44 -10.29
CA GLU A 35 -1.37 -21.50 -9.80
C GLU A 35 -0.91 -22.17 -8.49
N TYR A 36 0.29 -21.82 -8.02
CA TYR A 36 0.91 -22.39 -6.81
C TYR A 36 0.91 -21.43 -5.62
N SER A 37 0.31 -20.26 -5.75
CA SER A 37 0.19 -19.27 -4.67
C SER A 37 -1.19 -18.64 -4.73
N SER A 38 -1.83 -18.53 -3.58
CA SER A 38 -3.04 -17.71 -3.41
C SER A 38 -2.74 -16.45 -2.60
N ASP A 39 -1.48 -16.00 -2.59
CA ASP A 39 -1.13 -14.69 -2.06
C ASP A 39 -1.88 -13.59 -2.82
N MET A 40 -2.11 -12.48 -2.15
CA MET A 40 -2.70 -11.30 -2.75
C MET A 40 -1.81 -10.08 -2.53
N TYR A 41 -1.84 -9.15 -3.47
CA TYR A 41 -0.98 -7.97 -3.47
C TYR A 41 -1.81 -6.71 -3.47
N VAL A 42 -1.67 -5.90 -2.41
CA VAL A 42 -2.24 -4.54 -2.37
C VAL A 42 -1.23 -3.58 -2.99
N LEU A 43 -1.65 -2.90 -4.04
CA LEU A 43 -0.84 -1.92 -4.74
C LEU A 43 -1.25 -0.51 -4.35
N MET A 44 -0.27 0.31 -3.98
CA MET A 44 -0.46 1.71 -3.65
C MET A 44 0.60 2.57 -4.33
N LEU A 45 0.33 3.87 -4.42
CA LEU A 45 1.28 4.89 -4.86
C LEU A 45 1.63 5.78 -3.68
N ALA A 46 2.92 5.99 -3.46
CA ALA A 46 3.42 7.08 -2.63
C ALA A 46 3.99 8.21 -3.51
N GLU A 47 3.67 9.46 -3.18
CA GLU A 47 4.22 10.67 -3.82
C GLU A 47 4.80 11.59 -2.75
N ASN A 48 6.07 11.97 -2.90
CA ASN A 48 6.76 12.86 -1.97
C ASN A 48 6.94 14.26 -2.56
N THR A 49 6.40 15.27 -1.88
CA THR A 49 6.52 16.69 -2.21
C THR A 49 6.95 17.52 -0.99
N SER A 50 7.59 16.87 -0.02
CA SER A 50 7.90 17.44 1.29
C SER A 50 9.13 18.37 1.32
N GLY A 51 9.91 18.42 0.25
CA GLY A 51 11.19 19.13 0.21
C GLY A 51 12.37 18.35 0.81
N ARG A 52 12.18 17.08 1.19
CA ARG A 52 13.21 16.19 1.76
C ARG A 52 12.93 14.72 1.46
N THR A 53 13.91 13.85 1.67
CA THR A 53 13.73 12.39 1.56
C THR A 53 12.85 11.87 2.69
N LEU A 54 11.92 10.98 2.35
CA LEU A 54 11.07 10.27 3.28
C LEU A 54 11.30 8.76 3.16
N THR A 55 11.21 8.06 4.28
CA THR A 55 11.14 6.60 4.33
C THR A 55 9.76 6.20 4.84
N ILE A 56 9.17 5.19 4.20
CA ILE A 56 7.88 4.60 4.54
C ILE A 56 8.18 3.16 4.95
N ASP A 57 7.92 2.83 6.21
CA ASP A 57 7.91 1.47 6.74
C ASP A 57 6.48 1.10 7.13
N ASP A 58 6.17 -0.19 7.24
CA ASP A 58 4.96 -0.63 7.91
C ASP A 58 5.12 -0.57 9.43
N THR A 59 4.03 -0.29 10.14
CA THR A 59 3.97 -0.58 11.57
C THR A 59 3.89 -2.09 11.74
N TYR A 60 4.88 -2.69 12.41
CA TYR A 60 4.98 -4.14 12.56
C TYR A 60 3.68 -4.77 13.11
N ASP A 61 3.24 -5.87 12.49
CA ASP A 61 2.02 -6.62 12.83
C ASP A 61 0.74 -5.75 12.88
N SER A 62 0.62 -4.72 12.03
CA SER A 62 -0.53 -3.80 12.05
C SER A 62 -1.65 -4.16 11.07
N LEU A 63 -1.41 -5.07 10.12
CA LEU A 63 -2.34 -5.30 9.03
C LEU A 63 -3.50 -6.22 9.41
N SER A 64 -4.71 -5.81 9.02
CA SER A 64 -5.89 -6.68 9.05
C SER A 64 -6.65 -6.66 7.73
N VAL A 65 -7.29 -7.79 7.41
CA VAL A 65 -8.20 -7.94 6.27
C VAL A 65 -9.56 -8.34 6.82
N ASN A 66 -10.61 -7.57 6.49
CA ASN A 66 -11.96 -7.74 7.06
C ASN A 66 -11.98 -7.80 8.60
N GLY A 67 -11.09 -7.06 9.26
CA GLY A 67 -10.94 -7.04 10.72
C GLY A 67 -10.19 -8.25 11.33
N TYR A 68 -9.67 -9.16 10.51
CA TYR A 68 -8.81 -10.27 10.96
C TYR A 68 -7.34 -9.95 10.74
N MET A 69 -6.53 -10.08 11.80
CA MET A 69 -5.08 -9.96 11.69
C MET A 69 -4.55 -10.92 10.64
N THR A 70 -3.81 -10.38 9.69
CA THR A 70 -3.37 -11.14 8.51
C THR A 70 -1.86 -11.06 8.40
N ASP A 71 -1.19 -12.20 8.30
CA ASP A 71 0.25 -12.23 8.05
C ASP A 71 0.57 -11.62 6.69
N TYR A 72 1.54 -10.70 6.65
CA TYR A 72 1.89 -9.97 5.44
C TYR A 72 3.39 -9.70 5.36
N SER A 73 3.84 -9.17 4.22
CA SER A 73 5.17 -8.59 4.10
C SER A 73 5.10 -7.28 3.32
N PHE A 74 5.88 -6.31 3.78
CA PHE A 74 6.06 -5.01 3.15
C PHE A 74 7.56 -4.71 3.05
N TYR A 75 7.98 -4.11 1.94
CA TYR A 75 9.35 -3.64 1.77
C TYR A 75 9.37 -2.13 1.92
N SER A 76 10.30 -1.63 2.74
CA SER A 76 10.45 -0.20 2.97
C SER A 76 10.70 0.55 1.67
N ALA A 77 10.09 1.74 1.57
CA ALA A 77 10.25 2.62 0.43
C ALA A 77 10.94 3.91 0.85
N GLU A 78 11.99 4.30 0.13
CA GLU A 78 12.67 5.59 0.28
C GLU A 78 12.38 6.44 -0.96
N LEU A 79 11.92 7.67 -0.75
CA LEU A 79 11.55 8.60 -1.82
C LEU A 79 12.20 9.96 -1.57
N ALA A 80 13.01 10.45 -2.51
CA ALA A 80 13.48 11.83 -2.49
C ALA A 80 12.33 12.83 -2.79
N ASP A 81 12.58 14.12 -2.59
CA ASP A 81 11.60 15.15 -2.95
C ASP A 81 11.29 15.14 -4.45
N GLY A 82 10.01 15.16 -4.78
CA GLY A 82 9.49 15.05 -6.15
C GLY A 82 9.40 13.63 -6.70
N GLU A 83 9.81 12.61 -5.94
CA GLU A 83 9.74 11.21 -6.38
C GLU A 83 8.39 10.56 -6.05
N SER A 84 8.13 9.47 -6.77
CA SER A 84 6.99 8.60 -6.56
C SER A 84 7.45 7.14 -6.52
N ALA A 85 6.81 6.32 -5.69
CA ALA A 85 7.10 4.90 -5.59
C ALA A 85 5.82 4.07 -5.59
N ALA A 86 5.88 2.88 -6.19
CA ALA A 86 4.89 1.86 -5.95
C ALA A 86 5.17 1.22 -4.60
N LEU A 87 4.13 1.10 -3.79
CA LEU A 87 4.14 0.34 -2.55
C LEU A 87 3.37 -0.96 -2.80
N GLU A 88 3.96 -2.08 -2.40
CA GLU A 88 3.39 -3.41 -2.53
C GLU A 88 3.33 -4.07 -1.15
N ILE A 89 2.13 -4.47 -0.75
CA ILE A 89 1.91 -5.30 0.43
C ILE A 89 1.51 -6.68 -0.06
N ARG A 90 2.30 -7.71 0.28
CA ARG A 90 1.95 -9.10 0.03
C ARG A 90 1.21 -9.66 1.24
N LEU A 91 -0.04 -10.07 1.04
CA LEU A 91 -0.87 -10.80 2.00
C LEU A 91 -0.58 -12.29 1.84
N GLN A 92 -0.24 -12.98 2.93
CA GLN A 92 0.17 -14.38 2.88
C GLN A 92 -1.04 -15.32 2.77
N GLU A 93 -1.01 -16.20 1.76
CA GLU A 93 -2.04 -17.22 1.48
C GLU A 93 -2.51 -17.96 2.73
N SER A 94 -1.59 -18.45 3.57
CA SER A 94 -1.97 -19.24 4.75
C SER A 94 -2.86 -18.48 5.73
N SER A 95 -2.66 -17.17 5.86
CA SER A 95 -3.46 -16.33 6.75
C SER A 95 -4.79 -15.94 6.12
N LEU A 96 -4.84 -15.78 4.80
CA LEU A 96 -6.08 -15.56 4.06
C LEU A 96 -7.00 -16.79 4.13
N GLU A 97 -6.45 -17.99 3.92
CA GLU A 97 -7.18 -19.26 3.99
C GLU A 97 -7.81 -19.51 5.38
N GLU A 98 -7.06 -19.22 6.45
CA GLU A 98 -7.56 -19.33 7.84
C GLU A 98 -8.81 -18.47 8.09
N ASN A 99 -8.90 -17.34 7.40
CA ASN A 99 -10.01 -16.38 7.49
C ASN A 99 -11.04 -16.53 6.37
N GLN A 100 -11.00 -17.62 5.61
CA GLN A 100 -11.94 -17.94 4.52
C GLN A 100 -11.97 -16.89 3.40
N ILE A 101 -10.84 -16.21 3.18
CA ILE A 101 -10.64 -15.28 2.07
C ILE A 101 -10.00 -16.07 0.93
N ALA A 102 -10.77 -16.38 -0.11
CA ALA A 102 -10.32 -17.21 -1.23
C ALA A 102 -10.05 -16.40 -2.49
N SER A 103 -10.56 -15.17 -2.56
CA SER A 103 -10.47 -14.29 -3.71
C SER A 103 -10.47 -12.83 -3.29
N VAL A 104 -10.06 -11.96 -4.20
CA VAL A 104 -10.19 -10.50 -4.01
C VAL A 104 -11.63 -10.08 -3.69
N SER A 105 -12.64 -10.76 -4.25
CA SER A 105 -14.05 -10.43 -4.01
C SER A 105 -14.54 -10.72 -2.60
N ASP A 106 -13.77 -11.49 -1.81
CA ASP A 106 -14.08 -11.75 -0.40
C ASP A 106 -13.58 -10.61 0.51
N ILE A 107 -12.79 -9.66 -0.01
CA ILE A 107 -12.18 -8.57 0.74
C ILE A 107 -13.06 -7.32 0.64
N SER A 108 -13.55 -6.85 1.78
CA SER A 108 -14.33 -5.62 1.92
C SER A 108 -13.47 -4.46 2.44
N GLU A 109 -12.52 -4.75 3.31
CA GLU A 109 -11.62 -3.74 3.88
C GLU A 109 -10.24 -4.30 4.20
N ILE A 110 -9.24 -3.41 4.13
CA ILE A 110 -7.88 -3.65 4.62
C ILE A 110 -7.48 -2.46 5.48
N GLU A 111 -7.00 -2.73 6.69
CA GLU A 111 -6.38 -1.73 7.57
C GLU A 111 -4.88 -2.01 7.67
N VAL A 112 -4.04 -0.98 7.55
CA VAL A 112 -2.58 -1.12 7.71
C VAL A 112 -1.98 0.14 8.33
N GLY A 113 -1.02 -0.03 9.23
CA GLY A 113 -0.23 1.05 9.83
C GLY A 113 1.06 1.30 9.06
N PHE A 114 1.47 2.57 8.96
CA PHE A 114 2.77 2.97 8.45
C PHE A 114 3.55 3.80 9.48
N GLU A 115 4.87 3.67 9.47
CA GLU A 115 5.79 4.61 10.10
C GLU A 115 6.42 5.49 9.02
N ILE A 116 6.18 6.80 9.08
CA ILE A 116 6.77 7.76 8.14
C ILE A 116 7.96 8.43 8.80
N LYS A 117 9.13 8.32 8.19
CA LYS A 117 10.39 8.86 8.71
C LYS A 117 10.94 9.94 7.81
N ALA A 118 11.52 10.97 8.42
CA ALA A 118 12.43 11.89 7.77
C ALA A 118 13.79 11.76 8.45
N ASP A 119 14.82 11.47 7.67
CA ASP A 119 16.15 11.12 8.17
C ASP A 119 16.13 9.91 9.13
N ARG A 120 16.11 10.14 10.44
CA ARG A 120 16.04 9.08 11.48
C ARG A 120 14.85 9.24 12.43
N ASP A 121 14.07 10.31 12.27
CA ASP A 121 12.97 10.63 13.16
C ASP A 121 11.66 10.19 12.52
N ILE A 122 10.83 9.49 13.31
CA ILE A 122 9.44 9.23 12.95
C ILE A 122 8.69 10.57 13.02
N ILE A 123 8.06 10.95 11.92
CA ILE A 123 7.32 12.22 11.79
C ILE A 123 5.81 12.03 11.73
N ASP A 124 5.34 10.81 11.43
CA ASP A 124 3.93 10.42 11.51
C ASP A 124 3.81 8.90 11.58
N GLU A 125 2.69 8.41 12.13
CA GLU A 125 2.38 6.98 12.28
C GLU A 125 0.91 6.70 11.90
N PRO A 126 0.50 6.89 10.63
CA PRO A 126 -0.89 6.73 10.25
C PRO A 126 -1.30 5.26 10.18
N THR A 127 -2.51 4.97 10.66
CA THR A 127 -3.28 3.80 10.25
C THR A 127 -4.22 4.20 9.12
N VAL A 128 -4.13 3.50 7.99
CA VAL A 128 -4.98 3.75 6.83
C VAL A 128 -5.99 2.62 6.66
N LEU A 129 -7.20 2.98 6.24
CA LEU A 129 -8.27 2.05 5.88
C LEU A 129 -8.49 2.14 4.37
N ILE A 130 -8.51 0.99 3.71
CA ILE A 130 -8.83 0.85 2.30
C ILE A 130 -10.16 0.12 2.20
N GLN A 131 -11.16 0.72 1.55
CA GLN A 131 -12.47 0.09 1.37
C GLN A 131 -12.64 -0.36 -0.08
N PHE A 132 -13.05 -1.62 -0.24
CA PHE A 132 -13.35 -2.18 -1.55
C PHE A 132 -14.87 -2.30 -1.69
N ASP A 133 -15.43 -1.68 -2.73
CA ASP A 133 -16.83 -1.84 -3.06
C ASP A 133 -17.08 -3.30 -3.49
N SER A 134 -17.93 -4.01 -2.73
CA SER A 134 -18.40 -5.38 -3.03
C SER A 134 -19.50 -5.40 -4.09
#